data_AF-A0A833LGI0-F1
#
_entry.id   AF-A0A833LGI0-F1
#
_cell.length_a   1.000
_cell.length_b   1.000
_cell.length_c   1.000
_cell.angle_alpha   90.00
_cell.angle_beta   90.00
_cell.angle_gamma   90.00
#
_symmetry.space_group_name_H-M   'P 1'
#
loop_
_entity.id
_entity.type
_entity.pdbx_description
1 polymer ?
#
loop_
_entity_poly.entity_id
_entity_poly.type
_entity_poly.pdbx_seq_one_letter_code
_entity_poly.pdbx_strand_id
1 'polypeptide(L)'
;NDPFVIAKNDRMVAINSAIAVDITGQVCADSMGRKVYSGFGGQVDFVRGASRSRGGKPIIALPSTAKAGRISRIVDALEEGSGVVTSRADVHYVVTEYGVADLHGKSLRERALALIDCAHPDFRDELRCAAKKRNLL
;
A
#
# COMPACT_ATOMS: atom_id res chain seq x y z
N ASN A 1 -2.88 21.09 -3.09
CA ASN A 1 -3.34 19.90 -2.32
C ASN A 1 -2.91 20.05 -0.87
N ASP A 2 -3.47 21.00 -0.13
CA ASP A 2 -3.11 21.17 1.28
C ASP A 2 -3.87 20.13 2.14
N PRO A 3 -3.20 19.22 2.86
CA PRO A 3 -3.85 18.23 3.73
C PRO A 3 -4.75 18.86 4.79
N PHE A 4 -4.42 20.06 5.30
CA PHE A 4 -5.23 20.75 6.30
C PHE A 4 -6.53 21.31 5.72
N VAL A 5 -6.54 21.65 4.43
CA VAL A 5 -7.78 22.04 3.73
C VAL A 5 -8.61 20.81 3.41
N ILE A 6 -7.98 19.73 2.93
CA ILE A 6 -8.66 18.46 2.62
C ILE A 6 -9.39 17.92 3.85
N ALA A 7 -8.73 17.94 5.02
CA ALA A 7 -9.26 17.42 6.27
C ALA A 7 -10.50 18.15 6.82
N LYS A 8 -10.80 19.36 6.31
CA LYS A 8 -12.01 20.11 6.70
C LYS A 8 -13.31 19.46 6.20
N ASN A 9 -13.21 18.58 5.20
CA ASN A 9 -14.37 17.86 4.68
C ASN A 9 -14.61 16.61 5.52
N ASP A 10 -15.83 16.42 6.02
CA ASP A 10 -16.22 15.17 6.67
C ASP A 10 -16.32 14.02 5.67
N ARG A 11 -15.96 12.81 6.12
CA ARG A 11 -16.04 11.57 5.32
C ARG A 11 -15.27 11.67 3.99
N MET A 12 -14.12 12.35 4.00
CA MET A 12 -13.26 12.47 2.82
C MET A 12 -12.71 11.11 2.43
N VAL A 13 -13.04 10.63 1.23
CA VAL A 13 -12.51 9.38 0.67
C VAL A 13 -11.47 9.72 -0.39
N ALA A 14 -10.24 9.26 -0.18
CA ALA A 14 -9.13 9.43 -1.11
C ALA A 14 -8.75 8.07 -1.67
N ILE A 15 -8.91 7.86 -2.98
CA ILE A 15 -8.55 6.60 -3.65
C ILE A 15 -7.37 6.89 -4.57
N ASN A 16 -6.25 6.22 -4.33
CA ASN A 16 -5.03 6.31 -5.13
C ASN A 16 -4.58 4.93 -5.59
N SER A 17 -3.78 4.88 -6.66
CA SER A 17 -3.16 3.63 -7.12
C SER A 17 -1.71 3.53 -6.67
N ALA A 18 -1.14 2.34 -6.77
CA ALA A 18 0.26 2.08 -6.43
C ALA A 18 0.83 1.03 -7.37
N ILE A 19 2.11 1.12 -7.73
CA ILE A 19 2.83 0.12 -8.52
C ILE A 19 2.99 -1.17 -7.69
N ALA A 20 3.44 -1.04 -6.45
CA ALA A 20 3.61 -2.16 -5.53
C ALA A 20 3.45 -1.72 -4.07
N VAL A 21 3.07 -2.67 -3.22
CA VAL A 21 3.02 -2.52 -1.77
C VAL A 21 3.81 -3.66 -1.13
N ASP A 22 4.75 -3.33 -0.25
CA ASP A 22 5.48 -4.37 0.48
C ASP A 22 4.70 -4.91 1.69
N ILE A 23 5.04 -6.09 2.19
CA ILE A 23 4.36 -6.73 3.34
C ILE A 23 4.45 -5.93 4.66
N THR A 24 5.20 -4.82 4.70
CA THR A 24 5.21 -3.89 5.85
C THR A 24 4.25 -2.70 5.68
N GLY A 25 3.71 -2.53 4.47
CA GLY A 25 2.80 -1.47 4.08
C GLY A 25 3.47 -0.26 3.44
N GLN A 26 4.74 -0.34 3.02
CA GLN A 26 5.32 0.74 2.20
C GLN A 26 4.76 0.68 0.78
N VAL A 27 4.45 1.85 0.23
CA VAL A 27 3.78 1.96 -1.07
C VAL A 27 4.70 2.66 -2.07
N CYS A 28 5.03 1.96 -3.14
CA CYS A 28 5.66 2.54 -4.32
C CYS A 28 4.60 2.86 -5.38
N ALA A 29 4.60 4.08 -5.91
CA ALA A 29 3.62 4.52 -6.91
C ALA A 29 4.24 5.24 -8.11
N ASP A 30 5.52 5.60 -8.06
CA ASP A 30 6.17 6.46 -9.05
C ASP A 30 7.34 5.82 -9.80
N SER A 31 7.85 4.68 -9.34
CA SER A 31 9.01 4.04 -9.98
C SER A 31 8.92 2.51 -10.05
N MET A 32 9.72 1.93 -10.95
CA MET A 32 10.01 0.49 -11.02
C MET A 32 11.52 0.34 -10.79
N GLY A 33 11.89 -0.01 -9.57
CA GLY A 33 13.27 0.12 -9.09
C GLY A 33 13.76 1.55 -9.28
N ARG A 34 14.95 1.70 -9.87
CA ARG A 34 15.59 2.99 -10.15
C ARG A 34 14.97 3.75 -11.33
N LYS A 35 14.07 3.13 -12.11
CA LYS A 35 13.44 3.76 -13.27
C LYS A 35 12.19 4.51 -12.85
N VAL A 36 12.23 5.83 -12.97
CA VAL A 36 11.06 6.69 -12.79
C VAL A 36 10.02 6.35 -13.86
N TYR A 37 8.79 6.06 -13.41
CA TYR A 37 7.64 5.76 -14.25
C TYR A 37 6.66 6.95 -14.29
N SER A 38 6.47 7.61 -13.15
CA SER A 38 5.61 8.78 -12.99
C SER A 38 6.19 9.71 -11.90
N GLY A 39 5.35 10.32 -11.07
CA GLY A 39 5.77 11.10 -9.91
C GLY A 39 4.77 10.94 -8.77
N PHE A 40 5.17 11.34 -7.56
CA PHE A 40 4.35 11.23 -6.35
C PHE A 40 3.01 11.99 -6.43
N GLY A 41 2.96 13.07 -7.22
CA GLY A 41 1.76 13.87 -7.47
C GLY A 41 1.15 14.42 -6.18
N GLY A 42 -0.16 14.22 -6.00
CA GLY A 42 -0.90 14.61 -4.79
C GLY A 42 -1.22 13.47 -3.84
N GLN A 43 -0.73 12.26 -4.10
CA GLN A 43 -1.17 11.05 -3.39
C GLN A 43 -0.98 11.19 -1.87
N VAL A 44 0.21 11.61 -1.45
CA VAL A 44 0.55 11.76 -0.03
C VAL A 44 -0.32 12.83 0.65
N ASP A 45 -0.63 13.90 -0.07
CA ASP A 45 -1.44 14.99 0.46
C ASP A 45 -2.87 14.53 0.74
N PHE A 46 -3.47 13.79 -0.19
CA PHE A 46 -4.82 13.24 -0.03
C PHE A 46 -4.87 12.09 0.96
N VAL A 47 -3.81 11.26 1.07
CA VAL A 47 -3.70 10.24 2.12
C VAL A 47 -3.73 10.90 3.50
N ARG A 48 -2.90 11.93 3.72
CA ARG A 48 -2.84 12.66 5.00
C ARG A 48 -4.07 13.51 5.27
N GLY A 49 -4.66 14.09 4.23
CA GLY A 49 -5.89 14.87 4.35
C GLY A 49 -7.08 13.99 4.73
N ALA A 50 -7.24 12.85 4.08
CA ALA A 50 -8.31 11.90 4.38
C ALA A 50 -8.10 11.18 5.72
N SER A 51 -6.86 10.90 6.16
CA SER A 51 -6.62 10.32 7.49
C SER A 51 -7.00 11.26 8.63
N ARG A 52 -6.90 12.58 8.41
CA ARG A 52 -7.28 13.62 9.38
C ARG A 52 -8.75 14.04 9.30
N SER A 53 -9.45 13.67 8.22
CA SER A 53 -10.87 13.94 8.05
C SER A 53 -11.70 13.08 9.02
N ARG A 54 -12.73 13.68 9.62
CA ARG A 54 -13.68 12.95 10.48
C ARG A 54 -14.42 11.90 9.65
N GLY A 55 -14.14 10.62 9.94
CA GLY A 55 -14.68 9.49 9.18
C GLY A 55 -14.07 9.33 7.78
N GLY A 56 -12.93 9.96 7.52
CA GLY A 56 -12.24 9.87 6.24
C GLY A 56 -11.58 8.51 6.00
N LYS A 57 -11.32 8.20 4.73
CA LYS A 57 -10.79 6.91 4.28
C LYS A 57 -9.73 7.11 3.20
N PRO A 58 -8.43 7.04 3.55
CA PRO A 58 -7.36 6.97 2.57
C PRO A 58 -7.16 5.52 2.11
N ILE A 59 -7.35 5.29 0.82
CA ILE A 59 -7.36 3.97 0.18
C ILE A 59 -6.27 3.94 -0.90
N ILE A 60 -5.42 2.91 -0.83
CA ILE A 60 -4.51 2.51 -1.90
C ILE A 60 -5.12 1.29 -2.58
N ALA A 61 -5.48 1.41 -3.85
CA ALA A 61 -6.09 0.34 -4.63
C ALA A 61 -5.18 -0.09 -5.79
N LEU A 62 -4.92 -1.39 -5.86
CA LEU A 62 -4.12 -1.98 -6.92
C LEU A 62 -4.58 -3.41 -7.24
N PRO A 63 -4.56 -3.85 -8.51
CA PRO A 63 -4.57 -5.26 -8.84
C PRO A 63 -3.51 -6.01 -8.04
N SER A 64 -3.79 -7.22 -7.60
CA SER A 64 -2.85 -8.05 -6.85
C SER A 64 -1.66 -8.52 -7.69
N THR A 65 -1.80 -8.51 -9.02
CA THR A 65 -0.77 -8.94 -9.98
C THR A 65 -0.54 -7.95 -11.13
N ALA A 66 0.56 -8.17 -11.86
CA ALA A 66 0.93 -7.51 -13.11
C ALA A 66 1.40 -8.56 -14.16
N LYS A 67 1.60 -8.10 -15.41
CA LYS A 67 2.05 -8.93 -16.54
C LYS A 67 1.26 -10.24 -16.70
N ALA A 68 -0.08 -10.12 -16.71
CA ALA A 68 -1.02 -11.24 -16.84
C ALA A 68 -0.81 -12.31 -15.74
N GLY A 69 -0.81 -11.90 -14.48
CA GLY A 69 -0.72 -12.81 -13.32
C GLY A 69 0.70 -13.26 -12.95
N ARG A 70 1.71 -12.94 -13.77
CA ARG A 70 3.08 -13.48 -13.58
C ARG A 70 3.89 -12.79 -12.49
N ILE A 71 3.49 -11.59 -12.07
CA ILE A 71 4.23 -10.80 -11.06
C ILE A 71 3.25 -10.34 -10.00
N SER A 72 3.54 -10.60 -8.72
CA SER A 72 2.79 -10.05 -7.60
C SER A 72 3.07 -8.55 -7.42
N ARG A 73 2.02 -7.78 -7.07
CA ARG A 73 2.14 -6.38 -6.67
C ARG A 73 2.08 -6.18 -5.15
N ILE A 74 1.72 -7.23 -4.42
CA ILE A 74 2.03 -7.35 -2.98
C ILE A 74 3.35 -8.11 -2.90
N VAL A 75 4.41 -7.44 -2.44
CA VAL A 75 5.79 -7.95 -2.52
C VAL A 75 6.40 -8.11 -1.14
N ASP A 76 7.43 -8.95 -1.00
CA ASP A 76 8.19 -9.03 0.26
C ASP A 76 8.85 -7.66 0.57
N ALA A 77 9.68 -7.19 -0.34
CA ALA A 77 10.30 -5.88 -0.27
C ALA A 77 10.10 -5.15 -1.59
N LEU A 78 10.03 -3.81 -1.54
CA LEU A 78 10.05 -3.01 -2.75
C LEU A 78 11.36 -3.24 -3.51
N GLU A 79 11.28 -3.22 -4.84
CA GLU A 79 12.44 -3.38 -5.72
C GLU A 79 13.52 -2.35 -5.38
N GLU A 80 14.79 -2.75 -5.39
CA GLU A 80 15.89 -1.88 -4.98
C GLU A 80 15.89 -0.56 -5.78
N GLY A 81 15.95 0.55 -5.05
CA GLY A 81 15.89 1.90 -5.63
C GLY A 81 14.47 2.41 -5.91
N SER A 82 13.43 1.66 -5.56
CA SER A 82 12.04 2.12 -5.67
C SER A 82 11.77 3.33 -4.76
N GLY A 83 10.99 4.29 -5.26
CA GLY A 83 10.51 5.43 -4.50
C GLY A 83 9.40 5.04 -3.53
N VAL A 84 9.59 5.25 -2.23
CA VAL A 84 8.50 5.13 -1.25
C VAL A 84 7.68 6.41 -1.30
N VAL A 85 6.56 6.36 -2.03
CA VAL A 85 5.64 7.50 -2.16
C VAL A 85 4.80 7.64 -0.89
N THR A 86 4.19 6.56 -0.42
CA THR A 86 3.45 6.56 0.85
C THR A 86 4.15 5.67 1.86
N SER A 87 4.58 6.28 2.96
CA SER A 87 5.28 5.57 4.03
C SER A 87 4.34 4.60 4.74
N ARG A 88 4.92 3.57 5.36
CA ARG A 88 4.17 2.63 6.21
C ARG A 88 3.37 3.33 7.32
N ALA A 89 3.79 4.51 7.78
CA ALA A 89 3.10 5.26 8.82
C ALA A 89 1.86 5.99 8.31
N ASP A 90 1.82 6.34 7.02
CA ASP A 90 0.72 7.09 6.40
C ASP A 90 -0.36 6.17 5.80
N VAL A 91 -0.07 4.89 5.55
CA VAL A 91 -1.02 3.96 4.91
C VAL A 91 -2.10 3.48 5.88
N HIS A 92 -3.36 3.49 5.44
CA HIS A 92 -4.49 2.90 6.18
C HIS A 92 -5.02 1.66 5.46
N TYR A 93 -5.68 1.85 4.32
CA TYR A 93 -6.32 0.75 3.58
C TYR A 93 -5.55 0.42 2.31
N VAL A 94 -5.29 -0.87 2.11
CA VAL A 94 -4.80 -1.42 0.84
C VAL A 94 -5.87 -2.36 0.29
N VAL A 95 -6.25 -2.19 -0.98
CA VAL A 95 -7.36 -2.91 -1.60
C VAL A 95 -6.87 -3.59 -2.87
N THR A 96 -7.20 -4.87 -3.01
CA THR A 96 -7.03 -5.67 -4.21
C THR A 96 -8.36 -6.32 -4.60
N GLU A 97 -8.39 -7.05 -5.70
CA GLU A 97 -9.52 -7.90 -6.09
C GLU A 97 -9.82 -9.04 -5.09
N TYR A 98 -8.94 -9.31 -4.12
CA TYR A 98 -9.11 -10.34 -3.10
C TYR A 98 -9.57 -9.82 -1.73
N GLY A 99 -9.64 -8.50 -1.53
CA GLY A 99 -10.15 -7.94 -0.28
C GLY A 99 -9.50 -6.62 0.12
N VAL A 100 -9.63 -6.32 1.42
CA VAL A 100 -9.15 -5.07 2.03
C VAL A 100 -8.24 -5.41 3.22
N ALA A 101 -7.03 -4.86 3.20
CA ALA A 101 -6.10 -4.88 4.32
C ALA A 101 -6.16 -3.53 5.05
N ASP A 102 -6.59 -3.54 6.31
CA ASP A 102 -6.50 -2.39 7.22
C ASP A 102 -5.18 -2.47 8.01
N LEU A 103 -4.34 -1.45 7.81
CA LEU A 103 -2.97 -1.38 8.34
C LEU A 103 -2.82 -0.30 9.41
N HIS A 104 -3.83 0.55 9.61
CA HIS A 104 -3.73 1.66 10.56
C HIS A 104 -3.71 1.13 12.00
N GLY A 105 -2.71 1.53 12.78
CA GLY A 105 -2.52 1.04 14.15
C GLY A 105 -2.10 -0.43 14.28
N LYS A 106 -1.81 -1.12 13.16
CA LYS A 106 -1.41 -2.54 13.15
C LYS A 106 0.10 -2.72 13.30
N SER A 107 0.49 -3.77 14.02
CA SER A 107 1.88 -4.25 14.09
C SER A 107 2.38 -4.76 12.74
N LEU A 108 3.69 -4.87 12.55
CA LEU A 108 4.26 -5.40 11.29
C LEU A 108 3.77 -6.83 11.00
N ARG A 109 3.55 -7.65 12.04
CA ARG A 109 3.00 -9.00 11.91
C ARG A 109 1.57 -8.98 11.39
N GLU A 110 0.70 -8.18 11.99
CA GLU A 110 -0.70 -8.03 11.55
C GLU A 110 -0.79 -7.47 10.14
N ARG A 111 0.06 -6.50 9.80
CA ARG A 111 0.15 -5.92 8.45
C ARG A 111 0.55 -6.96 7.41
N ALA A 112 1.59 -7.75 7.71
CA ALA A 112 2.05 -8.80 6.81
C ALA A 112 0.93 -9.82 6.57
N LEU A 113 0.25 -10.30 7.61
CA LEU A 113 -0.89 -11.21 7.47
C LEU A 113 -2.01 -10.61 6.61
N ALA A 114 -2.45 -9.38 6.91
CA ALA A 114 -3.53 -8.72 6.17
C ALA A 114 -3.20 -8.50 4.69
N LEU A 115 -1.95 -8.09 4.37
CA LEU A 115 -1.50 -7.90 3.00
C LEU A 115 -1.35 -9.22 2.24
N ILE A 116 -0.84 -10.26 2.88
CA ILE A 116 -0.76 -11.61 2.30
C ILE A 116 -2.16 -12.14 1.98
N ASP A 117 -3.13 -11.93 2.87
CA ASP A 117 -4.52 -12.35 2.62
C ASP A 117 -5.19 -11.57 1.48
N CYS A 118 -4.71 -10.37 1.17
CA CYS A 118 -5.11 -9.60 -0.02
C CYS A 118 -4.26 -9.88 -1.27
N ALA A 119 -3.19 -10.66 -1.18
CA ALA A 119 -2.40 -11.04 -2.34
C ALA A 119 -3.10 -12.12 -3.18
N HIS A 120 -2.69 -12.26 -4.44
CA HIS A 120 -3.15 -13.34 -5.30
C HIS A 120 -2.78 -14.70 -4.68
N PRO A 121 -3.69 -15.71 -4.67
CA PRO A 121 -3.48 -17.00 -4.04
C PRO A 121 -2.13 -17.64 -4.36
N ASP A 122 -1.71 -17.61 -5.62
CA ASP A 122 -0.46 -18.19 -6.12
C ASP A 122 0.81 -17.66 -5.43
N PHE A 123 0.81 -16.43 -4.90
CA PHE A 123 1.98 -15.82 -4.26
C PHE A 123 1.92 -15.84 -2.72
N ARG A 124 0.81 -16.27 -2.11
CA ARG A 124 0.63 -16.17 -0.65
C ARG A 124 1.65 -17.00 0.12
N ASP A 125 1.95 -18.20 -0.34
CA ASP A 125 2.89 -19.08 0.36
C ASP A 125 4.33 -18.60 0.26
N GLU A 126 4.72 -18.03 -0.89
CA GLU A 126 6.00 -17.35 -1.06
C GLU A 126 6.13 -16.17 -0.09
N LEU A 127 5.11 -15.31 -0.03
CA LEU A 127 5.10 -14.15 0.86
C LEU A 127 5.11 -14.56 2.34
N ARG A 128 4.41 -15.64 2.73
CA ARG A 128 4.47 -16.19 4.10
C ARG A 128 5.88 -16.69 4.43
N CYS A 129 6.54 -17.36 3.48
CA CYS A 129 7.90 -17.83 3.66
C CYS A 129 8.88 -16.64 3.84
N ALA A 130 8.76 -15.61 3.00
CA ALA A 130 9.56 -14.40 3.09
C ALA A 130 9.34 -13.64 4.41
N ALA A 131 8.08 -13.49 4.84
CA ALA A 131 7.73 -12.85 6.10
C ALA A 131 8.31 -13.59 7.31
N LYS A 132 8.30 -14.93 7.32
CA LYS A 132 8.98 -15.75 8.35
C LYS A 132 10.49 -15.52 8.36
N LYS A 133 11.15 -15.51 7.18
CA LYS A 133 12.60 -15.24 7.07
C LYS A 133 12.99 -13.87 7.62
N ARG A 134 12.09 -12.90 7.57
CA ARG A 134 12.27 -11.54 8.10
C ARG A 134 11.83 -11.37 9.55
N ASN A 135 11.45 -12.45 10.23
CA ASN A 135 10.91 -12.43 11.60
C ASN A 135 9.66 -11.55 11.75
N LEU A 136 8.82 -11.49 10.72
CA LEU A 136 7.53 -10.80 10.75
C LEU A 136 6.37 -11.71 11.18
N LEU A 137 6.49 -13.04 10.99
CA LEU A 137 5.46 -14.04 11.31
C LEU A 137 5.88 -15.03 12.38
#